data_AF-A0A5V8W5U2-F1
#
_entry.id   AF-A0A5V8W5U2-F1
#
_cell.length_a   1.000
_cell.length_b   1.000
_cell.length_c   1.000
_cell.angle_alpha   90.00
_cell.angle_beta   90.00
_cell.angle_gamma   90.00
#
_symmetry.space_group_name_H-M   'P 1'
#
loop_
_entity.id
_entity.type
_entity.pdbx_description
1 polymer ?
#
loop_
_entity_poly.entity_id
_entity_poly.type
_entity_poly.pdbx_seq_one_letter_code
_entity_poly.pdbx_strand_id
1 'polypeptide(L)'
;LLGNNVLLMAAMLVVLLGTLLPLVHKQLGLGSISVGEPFFNTMFTWLMVPFALLLGVGPLVRWGRDRPRNIRKLLWAAVVTTLVLSVLLPWLLEDKIIAMTAVGMAMACWIAVLAVAEAVQRVSRGARISLSYLGMVAAHLGLAVTITG
;
A
#
# COMPACT_ATOMS: atom_id res chain seq x y z
N LEU A 1 7.77 -1.77 11.43
CA LEU A 1 8.28 -0.40 11.27
C LEU A 1 9.49 -0.35 10.33
N LEU A 2 10.54 -1.14 10.54
CA LEU A 2 11.72 -1.15 9.65
C LEU A 2 11.40 -1.51 8.20
N GLY A 3 10.53 -2.50 7.94
CA GLY A 3 10.16 -2.93 6.59
C GLY A 3 9.55 -1.83 5.71
N ASN A 4 8.55 -1.09 6.21
CA ASN A 4 7.93 0.02 5.46
C ASN A 4 8.94 1.11 5.15
N ASN A 5 9.81 1.45 6.11
CA ASN A 5 10.82 2.49 5.90
C ASN A 5 11.83 2.05 4.83
N VAL A 6 12.25 0.79 4.82
CA VAL A 6 13.13 0.25 3.78
C VAL A 6 12.48 0.34 2.40
N LEU A 7 11.18 -0.01 2.29
CA LEU A 7 10.45 0.08 1.02
C LEU A 7 10.28 1.53 0.55
N LEU A 8 9.99 2.47 1.45
CA LEU A 8 9.91 3.90 1.13
C LEU A 8 11.27 4.46 0.66
N MET A 9 12.36 4.06 1.32
CA MET A 9 13.72 4.41 0.89
C MET A 9 14.07 3.81 -0.47
N ALA A 10 13.68 2.56 -0.73
CA ALA A 10 13.86 1.92 -2.02
C ALA A 10 13.06 2.63 -3.13
N ALA A 11 11.81 3.00 -2.87
CA ALA A 11 10.98 3.78 -3.81
C ALA A 11 11.62 5.13 -4.12
N MET A 12 12.10 5.84 -3.11
CA MET A 12 12.84 7.09 -3.30
C MET A 12 14.10 6.89 -4.16
N LEU A 13 14.88 5.84 -3.92
CA LEU A 13 16.09 5.54 -4.70
C LEU A 13 15.75 5.20 -6.16
N VAL A 14 14.68 4.44 -6.42
CA VAL A 14 14.23 4.14 -7.79
C VAL A 14 13.88 5.42 -8.54
N VAL A 15 13.16 6.36 -7.92
CA VAL A 15 12.83 7.66 -8.53
C VAL A 15 14.09 8.48 -8.78
N LEU A 16 14.98 8.55 -7.79
CA LEU A 16 16.23 9.30 -7.90
C LEU A 16 17.13 8.75 -9.02
N LEU A 17 17.31 7.44 -9.10
CA LEU A 17 18.09 6.80 -10.16
C LEU A 17 17.43 6.92 -11.52
N GLY A 18 16.11 6.69 -11.60
CA GLY A 18 15.38 6.80 -12.86
C GLY A 18 15.39 8.22 -13.45
N THR A 19 15.59 9.24 -12.62
CA THR A 19 15.71 10.64 -13.06
C THR A 19 17.15 11.05 -13.35
N LEU A 20 18.11 10.73 -12.46
CA LEU A 20 19.51 11.18 -12.61
C LEU A 20 20.34 10.36 -13.61
N LEU A 21 20.08 9.05 -13.72
CA LEU A 21 20.90 8.16 -14.56
C LEU A 21 20.80 8.50 -16.06
N PRO A 22 19.62 8.81 -16.63
CA PRO A 22 19.51 9.32 -18.00
C PRO A 22 20.27 10.63 -18.24
N LEU A 23 20.24 11.54 -17.26
CA LEU A 23 20.92 12.83 -17.32
C LEU A 23 22.44 12.66 -17.37
N VAL A 24 23.00 11.81 -16.50
CA VAL A 24 24.45 11.51 -16.47
C VAL A 24 24.88 10.82 -17.76
N HIS A 25 24.12 9.81 -18.22
CA HIS A 25 24.43 9.07 -19.45
C HIS A 25 24.46 9.99 -20.68
N LYS A 26 23.54 10.95 -20.74
CA LYS A 26 23.51 11.99 -21.78
C LYS A 26 24.75 12.89 -21.74
N GLN A 27 25.23 13.28 -20.55
CA GLN A 27 26.41 14.14 -20.41
C GLN A 27 27.72 13.40 -20.71
N LEU A 28 27.78 12.08 -20.49
CA LEU A 28 28.95 11.25 -20.80
C LEU A 28 29.07 10.89 -22.29
N GLY A 29 28.15 11.34 -23.14
CA GLY A 29 28.20 11.07 -24.59
C GLY A 29 27.85 9.63 -24.97
N LEU A 30 27.35 8.83 -24.03
CA LEU A 30 27.00 7.41 -24.24
C LEU A 30 25.62 7.23 -24.91
N GLY A 31 24.95 8.34 -25.28
CA GLY A 31 23.59 8.37 -25.86
C GLY A 31 22.49 8.64 -24.83
N SER A 32 21.25 8.78 -25.29
CA SER A 32 20.08 8.96 -24.39
C SER A 32 19.39 7.63 -24.12
N ILE A 33 19.48 7.14 -22.88
CA ILE A 33 18.62 6.04 -22.41
C ILE A 33 17.34 6.69 -21.88
N SER A 34 16.22 6.49 -22.59
CA SER A 34 14.91 6.95 -22.12
C SER A 34 14.32 5.89 -21.19
N VAL A 35 14.41 6.13 -19.89
CA VAL A 35 13.74 5.30 -18.88
C VAL A 35 12.31 5.80 -18.76
N GLY A 36 11.41 5.22 -19.56
CA GLY A 36 10.02 5.62 -19.66
C GLY A 36 9.08 4.90 -18.69
N GLU A 37 7.79 5.10 -18.93
CA GLU A 37 6.66 4.55 -18.19
C GLU A 37 6.78 3.05 -17.83
N PRO A 38 7.24 2.14 -18.72
CA PRO A 38 7.28 0.70 -18.40
C PRO A 38 8.24 0.35 -17.26
N PHE A 39 9.37 1.06 -17.14
CA PHE A 39 10.33 0.83 -16.07
C PHE A 39 9.75 1.23 -14.72
N PHE A 40 9.18 2.44 -14.64
CA PHE A 40 8.58 2.95 -13.42
C PHE A 40 7.37 2.13 -13.00
N ASN A 41 6.45 1.83 -13.92
CA ASN A 41 5.27 1.01 -13.61
C ASN A 41 5.68 -0.36 -13.05
N THR A 42 6.70 -0.99 -13.63
CA THR A 42 7.20 -2.27 -13.13
C THR A 42 7.79 -2.12 -11.73
N MET A 43 8.77 -1.23 -11.54
CA MET A 43 9.45 -1.05 -10.25
C MET A 43 8.50 -0.62 -9.13
N PHE A 44 7.59 0.31 -9.42
CA PHE A 44 6.57 0.72 -8.46
C PHE A 44 5.59 -0.40 -8.14
N THR A 45 5.21 -1.24 -9.09
CA THR A 45 4.35 -2.41 -8.79
C THR A 45 5.04 -3.35 -7.80
N TRP A 46 6.32 -3.67 -8.04
CA TRP A 46 7.11 -4.54 -7.15
C TRP A 46 7.32 -3.95 -5.75
N LEU A 47 7.35 -2.63 -5.61
CA LEU A 47 7.52 -1.94 -4.33
C LEU A 47 6.19 -1.69 -3.60
N MET A 48 5.15 -1.29 -4.32
CA MET A 48 3.86 -0.90 -3.75
C MET A 48 3.07 -2.10 -3.23
N VAL A 49 3.17 -3.26 -3.88
CA VAL A 49 2.50 -4.50 -3.40
C VAL A 49 2.95 -4.91 -2.00
N PRO A 50 4.25 -5.15 -1.72
CA PRO A 50 4.70 -5.49 -0.38
C PRO A 50 4.51 -4.33 0.61
N PHE A 51 4.62 -3.08 0.14
CA PHE A 51 4.38 -1.90 0.98
C PHE A 51 2.93 -1.83 1.48
N ALA A 52 1.95 -1.97 0.58
CA ALA A 52 0.53 -1.96 0.93
C ALA A 52 0.18 -3.09 1.90
N LEU A 53 0.73 -4.29 1.68
CA LEU A 53 0.55 -5.42 2.58
C LEU A 53 1.06 -5.11 3.98
N LEU A 54 2.31 -4.67 4.10
CA LEU A 54 2.93 -4.35 5.39
C LEU A 54 2.25 -3.15 6.08
N LEU A 55 1.81 -2.16 5.31
CA LEU A 55 1.11 -0.98 5.81
C LEU A 55 -0.24 -1.36 6.43
N GLY A 56 -1.03 -2.23 5.78
CA GLY A 56 -2.30 -2.68 6.35
C GLY A 56 -2.13 -3.54 7.61
N VAL A 57 -1.13 -4.43 7.65
CA VAL A 57 -0.91 -5.35 8.78
C VAL A 57 -0.24 -4.66 9.96
N GLY A 58 0.61 -3.67 9.71
CA GLY A 58 1.45 -3.01 10.70
C GLY A 58 0.68 -2.52 11.94
N PRO A 59 -0.42 -1.76 11.80
CA PRO A 59 -1.21 -1.25 12.93
C PRO A 59 -1.87 -2.34 13.77
N LEU A 60 -2.26 -3.47 13.15
CA LEU A 60 -2.94 -4.58 13.84
C LEU A 60 -1.98 -5.43 14.68
N VAL A 61 -0.70 -5.48 14.32
CA VAL A 61 0.30 -6.28 15.03
C VAL A 61 1.00 -5.43 16.06
N ARG A 62 0.56 -5.50 17.33
CA ARG A 62 1.36 -4.99 18.45
C ARG A 62 2.52 -5.94 18.70
N TRP A 63 3.66 -5.61 18.09
CA TRP A 63 4.91 -6.36 18.22
C TRP A 63 5.20 -6.65 19.71
N GLY A 64 5.15 -7.94 20.09
CA GLY A 64 5.49 -8.41 21.43
C GLY A 64 4.40 -8.41 22.51
N ARG A 65 3.15 -7.98 22.25
CA ARG A 65 2.09 -7.95 23.29
C ARG A 65 0.77 -8.65 22.97
N ASP A 66 0.49 -8.96 21.70
CA ASP A 66 -0.80 -9.56 21.32
C ASP A 66 -0.74 -11.10 21.18
N ARG A 67 -1.82 -11.77 21.59
CA ARG A 67 -1.98 -13.22 21.39
C ARG A 67 -2.22 -13.51 19.90
N PRO A 68 -1.38 -14.32 19.23
CA PRO A 68 -1.41 -14.51 17.77
C PRO A 68 -2.72 -15.11 17.24
N ARG A 69 -3.50 -15.79 18.10
CA ARG A 69 -4.76 -16.45 17.72
C ARG A 69 -5.87 -15.47 17.34
N ASN A 70 -5.94 -14.29 17.98
CA ASN A 70 -6.98 -13.28 17.68
C ASN A 70 -6.63 -12.48 16.41
N ILE A 71 -5.34 -12.22 16.18
CA ILE A 71 -4.85 -11.54 14.97
C ILE A 71 -5.09 -12.42 13.74
N ARG A 72 -4.90 -13.74 13.84
CA ARG A 72 -5.08 -14.66 12.70
C ARG A 72 -6.50 -14.66 12.12
N LYS A 73 -7.54 -14.62 12.98
CA LYS A 73 -8.93 -14.54 12.50
C LYS A 73 -9.22 -13.22 11.79
N LEU A 74 -8.70 -12.12 12.33
CA LEU A 74 -8.89 -10.79 11.75
C LEU A 74 -8.14 -10.65 10.42
N LEU A 75 -6.91 -11.15 10.33
CA LEU A 75 -6.15 -11.20 9.08
C LEU A 75 -6.86 -12.04 8.03
N TRP A 76 -7.38 -13.22 8.39
CA TRP A 76 -8.15 -14.04 7.44
C TRP A 76 -9.42 -13.33 6.96
N ALA A 77 -10.17 -12.67 7.86
CA ALA A 77 -11.33 -11.89 7.47
C ALA A 77 -10.95 -10.71 6.54
N ALA A 78 -9.83 -10.03 6.81
CA ALA A 78 -9.31 -8.96 5.96
C ALA A 78 -8.87 -9.47 4.58
N VAL A 79 -8.20 -10.63 4.51
CA VAL A 79 -7.80 -11.27 3.25
C VAL A 79 -9.02 -11.62 2.42
N VAL A 80 -10.02 -12.26 3.03
CA VAL A 80 -11.24 -12.68 2.33
C VAL A 80 -12.02 -11.46 1.85
N THR A 81 -12.24 -10.46 2.70
CA THR A 81 -12.96 -9.24 2.31
C THR A 81 -12.23 -8.48 1.21
N THR A 82 -10.91 -8.34 1.31
CA THR A 82 -10.09 -7.68 0.28
C THR A 82 -10.17 -8.41 -1.06
N LEU A 83 -10.07 -9.75 -1.06
CA LEU A 83 -10.13 -10.54 -2.28
C LEU A 83 -11.50 -10.42 -2.95
N VAL A 84 -12.58 -10.40 -2.15
CA VAL A 84 -13.94 -10.19 -2.66
C VAL A 84 -14.07 -8.78 -3.24
N LEU A 85 -13.74 -7.75 -2.48
CA LEU A 85 -13.86 -6.35 -2.90
C LEU A 85 -12.99 -6.04 -4.13
N SER A 86 -11.78 -6.60 -4.23
CA SER A 86 -10.90 -6.31 -5.37
C SER A 86 -11.40 -6.85 -6.70
N VAL A 87 -12.28 -7.84 -6.69
CA VAL A 87 -12.90 -8.40 -7.90
C VAL A 87 -14.27 -7.77 -8.13
N LEU A 88 -15.04 -7.56 -7.05
CA LEU A 88 -16.39 -7.03 -7.14
C LEU A 88 -16.44 -5.57 -7.61
N LEU A 89 -15.54 -4.71 -7.11
CA LEU A 89 -15.52 -3.28 -7.46
C LEU A 89 -15.19 -3.05 -8.94
N PRO A 90 -14.12 -3.62 -9.52
CA PRO A 90 -13.85 -3.46 -10.96
C PRO A 90 -14.97 -4.03 -11.83
N TRP A 91 -15.61 -5.13 -11.39
CA TRP A 91 -16.73 -5.73 -12.12
C TRP A 91 -17.99 -4.86 -12.12
N LEU A 92 -18.24 -4.07 -11.07
CA LEU A 92 -19.38 -3.14 -11.01
C LEU A 92 -19.09 -1.78 -11.67
N LEU A 93 -17.84 -1.32 -11.68
CA LEU A 93 -17.47 0.06 -11.99
C LEU A 93 -16.78 0.23 -13.35
N GLU A 94 -16.20 -0.82 -13.95
CA GLU A 94 -15.49 -0.72 -15.23
C GLU A 94 -15.98 -1.71 -16.29
N ASP A 95 -16.15 -1.24 -17.53
CA ASP A 95 -16.51 -2.05 -18.70
C ASP A 95 -15.38 -3.00 -19.16
N LYS A 96 -14.13 -2.75 -18.73
CA LYS A 96 -12.96 -3.59 -19.01
C LYS A 96 -12.11 -3.79 -17.78
N ILE A 97 -12.07 -5.01 -17.27
CA ILE A 97 -11.19 -5.37 -16.15
C ILE A 97 -9.76 -5.50 -16.65
N ILE A 98 -8.95 -4.46 -16.42
CA ILE A 98 -7.50 -4.51 -16.59
C ILE A 98 -6.91 -5.11 -15.30
N ALA A 99 -6.03 -6.11 -15.43
CA ALA A 99 -5.46 -6.82 -14.29
C ALA A 99 -4.76 -5.87 -13.29
N MET A 100 -4.11 -4.80 -13.77
CA MET A 100 -3.49 -3.81 -12.89
C MET A 100 -4.50 -2.99 -12.08
N THR A 101 -5.67 -2.66 -12.65
CA THR A 101 -6.75 -1.97 -11.92
C THR A 101 -7.26 -2.84 -10.76
N ALA A 102 -7.45 -4.14 -11.00
CA ALA A 102 -7.86 -5.09 -9.96
C ALA A 102 -6.82 -5.19 -8.82
N VAL A 103 -5.52 -5.19 -9.15
CA VAL A 103 -4.43 -5.20 -8.16
C VAL A 103 -4.39 -3.89 -7.35
N GLY A 104 -4.53 -2.73 -8.01
CA GLY A 104 -4.64 -1.43 -7.36
C GLY A 104 -5.82 -1.38 -6.39
N MET A 105 -7.00 -1.81 -6.85
CA MET A 105 -8.21 -1.87 -6.02
C MET A 105 -8.05 -2.83 -4.84
N ALA A 106 -7.39 -3.98 -5.02
CA ALA A 106 -7.07 -4.90 -3.94
C ALA A 106 -6.25 -4.21 -2.84
N MET A 107 -5.19 -3.48 -3.23
CA MET A 107 -4.34 -2.78 -2.28
C MET A 107 -5.09 -1.66 -1.55
N ALA A 108 -5.90 -0.88 -2.26
CA ALA A 108 -6.71 0.17 -1.66
C ALA A 108 -7.73 -0.38 -0.65
N CYS A 109 -8.47 -1.43 -1.03
CA CYS A 109 -9.42 -2.10 -0.13
C CYS A 109 -8.71 -2.73 1.07
N TRP A 110 -7.55 -3.35 0.87
CA TRP A 110 -6.75 -3.92 1.96
C TRP A 110 -6.42 -2.89 3.02
N ILE A 111 -5.86 -1.75 2.61
CA ILE A 111 -5.45 -0.67 3.50
C ILE A 111 -6.67 -0.07 4.21
N ALA A 112 -7.75 0.20 3.47
CA ALA A 112 -8.96 0.81 4.02
C ALA A 112 -9.67 -0.10 5.03
N VAL A 113 -9.90 -1.37 4.69
CA VAL A 113 -10.56 -2.34 5.57
C VAL A 113 -9.76 -2.52 6.85
N LEU A 114 -8.44 -2.63 6.76
CA LEU A 114 -7.59 -2.82 7.94
C LEU A 114 -7.51 -1.57 8.82
N ALA A 115 -7.44 -0.38 8.22
CA ALA A 115 -7.49 0.88 8.97
C ALA A 115 -8.82 1.03 9.73
N VAL A 116 -9.95 0.70 9.09
CA VAL A 116 -11.27 0.72 9.73
C VAL A 116 -11.39 -0.36 10.80
N ALA A 117 -10.94 -1.58 10.53
CA ALA A 117 -10.97 -2.67 11.51
C ALA A 117 -10.15 -2.35 12.77
N GLU A 118 -8.99 -1.72 12.60
CA GLU A 118 -8.14 -1.26 13.70
C GLU A 118 -8.84 -0.16 14.51
N ALA A 119 -9.47 0.81 13.83
CA ALA A 119 -10.25 1.87 14.48
C ALA A 119 -11.43 1.30 15.29
N VAL A 120 -12.20 0.38 14.71
CA VAL A 120 -13.34 -0.27 15.38
C VAL A 120 -12.86 -1.06 16.61
N GLN A 121 -11.78 -1.85 16.49
CA GLN A 121 -11.21 -2.55 17.65
C GLN A 121 -10.74 -1.61 18.74
N ARG A 122 -10.19 -0.45 18.37
CA ARG A 122 -9.65 0.51 19.33
C ARG A 122 -10.78 1.20 20.11
N VAL A 123 -11.85 1.58 19.41
CA VAL A 123 -13.07 2.13 20.00
C VAL A 123 -13.77 1.10 20.90
N SER A 124 -13.91 -0.15 20.43
CA SER A 124 -14.58 -1.20 21.20
C SER A 124 -13.84 -1.57 22.50
N ARG A 125 -12.52 -1.33 22.54
CA ARG A 125 -11.68 -1.51 23.75
C ARG A 125 -11.69 -0.28 24.67
N GLY A 126 -12.46 0.76 24.36
CA GLY A 126 -12.53 2.00 25.14
C GLY A 126 -11.23 2.80 25.18
N ALA A 127 -10.33 2.60 24.20
CA ALA A 127 -9.05 3.29 24.19
C ALA A 127 -9.22 4.76 23.75
N ARG A 128 -8.49 5.68 24.40
CA ARG A 128 -8.48 7.10 24.01
C ARG A 128 -7.98 7.26 22.57
N ILE A 129 -8.74 8.03 21.79
CA ILE A 129 -8.39 8.47 20.45
C ILE A 129 -7.54 9.74 20.59
N SER A 130 -6.26 9.66 20.23
CA SER A 130 -5.40 10.84 20.16
C SER A 130 -5.49 11.48 18.77
N LEU A 131 -5.17 12.79 18.66
CA LEU A 131 -5.07 13.46 17.36
C LEU A 131 -4.07 12.75 16.43
N SER A 132 -2.94 12.28 16.98
CA SER A 132 -1.94 11.52 16.22
C SER A 132 -2.52 10.22 15.64
N TYR A 133 -3.45 9.57 16.35
CA TYR A 133 -4.13 8.38 15.83
C TYR A 133 -5.07 8.71 14.67
N LEU A 134 -5.87 9.78 14.79
CA LEU A 134 -6.71 10.24 13.69
C LEU A 134 -5.88 10.63 12.46
N GLY A 135 -4.74 11.29 12.67
CA GLY A 135 -3.78 11.60 11.61
C GLY A 135 -3.24 10.34 10.91
N MET A 136 -2.95 9.28 11.67
CA MET A 136 -2.55 7.98 11.10
C MET A 136 -3.66 7.37 10.24
N VAL A 137 -4.89 7.28 10.76
CA VAL A 137 -6.03 6.69 10.03
C VAL A 137 -6.32 7.49 8.76
N ALA A 138 -6.33 8.83 8.85
CA ALA A 138 -6.49 9.72 7.71
C ALA A 138 -5.40 9.51 6.65
N ALA A 139 -4.14 9.32 7.06
CA ALA A 139 -3.04 9.04 6.13
C ALA A 139 -3.20 7.69 5.41
N HIS A 140 -3.67 6.64 6.10
CA HIS A 140 -3.90 5.33 5.49
C HIS A 140 -5.08 5.37 4.51
N LEU A 141 -6.18 6.02 4.88
CA LEU A 141 -7.32 6.20 4.00
C LEU A 141 -6.99 7.09 2.80
N GLY A 142 -6.25 8.18 3.02
CA GLY A 142 -5.75 9.04 1.94
C GLY A 142 -4.90 8.26 0.94
N LEU A 143 -4.01 7.40 1.42
CA LEU A 143 -3.23 6.53 0.53
C LEU A 143 -4.13 5.57 -0.27
N ALA A 144 -5.13 4.96 0.37
CA ALA A 144 -6.07 4.10 -0.34
C ALA A 144 -6.79 4.83 -1.48
N VAL A 145 -7.21 6.09 -1.25
CA VAL A 145 -7.82 6.94 -2.29
C VAL A 145 -6.83 7.27 -3.41
N THR A 146 -5.57 7.59 -3.10
CA THR A 146 -4.57 7.88 -4.15
C THR A 146 -4.24 6.67 -5.03
N ILE A 147 -4.42 5.45 -4.51
CA ILE A 147 -4.21 4.23 -5.30
C ILE A 147 -5.37 4.01 -6.28
N THR A 148 -6.58 4.45 -5.94
CA THR A 148 -7.76 4.31 -6.81
C THR A 148 -7.83 5.36 -7.91
N GLY A 149 -7.21 6.53 -7.73
CA GLY A 149 -7.24 7.65 -8.69
C GLY A 149 -7.77 8.93 -8.09
#